data_AF-A0A7C3R8M6-F1
#
_entry.id   AF-A0A7C3R8M6-F1
#
_cell.length_a   1.000
_cell.length_b   1.000
_cell.length_c   1.000
_cell.angle_alpha   90.00
_cell.angle_beta   90.00
_cell.angle_gamma   90.00
#
_symmetry.space_group_name_H-M   'P 1'
#
loop_
_entity.id
_entity.type
_entity.pdbx_description
1 polymer ?
#
loop_
_entity_poly.entity_id
_entity_poly.type
_entity_poly.pdbx_seq_one_letter_code
_entity_poly.pdbx_strand_id
1 'polypeptide(L)' 'PSNLCRSVTVVSERAVEADALSTAIFVLGPKDGLNLAKRLGVGVVIVDSDNNIFISDDLKDRFKPDEQ' A
#
# COMPACT_ATOMS: atom_id res chain seq x y z
N PRO A 1 -6.06 1.29 -16.29
CA PRO A 1 -5.23 1.50 -15.08
C PRO A 1 -5.89 2.53 -14.15
N SER A 2 -5.72 2.42 -12.83
CA SER A 2 -6.21 3.39 -11.84
C SER A 2 -5.42 4.69 -11.95
N ASN A 3 -6.08 5.84 -12.01
CA ASN A 3 -5.44 7.15 -12.09
C ASN A 3 -4.99 7.68 -10.72
N LEU A 4 -5.22 6.92 -9.63
CA LEU A 4 -4.99 7.36 -8.26
C LEU A 4 -3.67 6.86 -7.66
N CYS A 5 -3.14 5.74 -8.17
CA CYS A 5 -1.94 5.10 -7.65
C CYS A 5 -0.89 4.94 -8.74
N ARG A 6 0.38 5.15 -8.39
CA ARG A 6 1.54 4.80 -9.22
C ARG A 6 2.08 3.43 -8.89
N SER A 7 2.10 3.08 -7.60
CA SER A 7 2.53 1.77 -7.14
C SER A 7 1.87 1.41 -5.81
N VAL A 8 1.77 0.11 -5.57
CA VAL A 8 1.31 -0.49 -4.31
C VAL A 8 2.24 -1.64 -3.98
N THR A 9 2.75 -1.67 -2.76
CA THR A 9 3.54 -2.78 -2.22
C THR A 9 2.86 -3.31 -0.98
N VAL A 10 2.56 -4.60 -0.94
CA VAL A 10 1.89 -5.27 0.19
C VAL A 10 2.85 -6.24 0.85
N VAL A 11 2.88 -6.24 2.18
CA VAL A 11 3.62 -7.19 3.01
C VAL A 11 2.61 -8.04 3.78
N SER A 12 2.60 -9.34 3.49
CA SER A 12 1.78 -10.35 4.16
C SER A 12 2.58 -11.65 4.32
N GLU A 13 2.19 -12.50 5.28
CA GLU A 13 2.71 -13.85 5.46
C GLU A 13 2.41 -14.78 4.26
N ARG A 14 1.41 -14.44 3.44
CA ARG A 14 0.97 -15.27 2.31
C ARG A 14 1.12 -14.51 0.99
N ALA A 15 1.93 -15.05 0.08
CA ALA A 15 2.19 -14.42 -1.22
C ALA A 15 0.92 -14.19 -2.06
N VAL A 16 -0.01 -15.15 -2.05
CA VAL A 16 -1.30 -15.04 -2.76
C VAL A 16 -2.16 -13.88 -2.25
N GLU A 17 -2.10 -13.59 -0.95
CA GLU A 17 -2.83 -12.49 -0.35
C GLU A 17 -2.19 -11.16 -0.71
N ALA A 18 -0.85 -11.07 -0.65
CA ALA A 18 -0.12 -9.87 -1.06
C ALA A 18 -0.40 -9.50 -2.53
N ASP A 19 -0.36 -10.49 -3.43
CA ASP A 19 -0.61 -10.29 -4.87
C ASP A 19 -2.04 -9.79 -5.14
N ALA A 20 -3.05 -10.48 -4.59
CA ALA A 20 -4.45 -10.10 -4.74
C ALA A 20 -4.74 -8.71 -4.15
N LEU A 21 -4.23 -8.42 -2.95
CA LEU A 21 -4.46 -7.14 -2.29
C LEU A 21 -3.73 -5.99 -2.99
N SER A 22 -2.54 -6.21 -3.57
CA SER A 22 -1.84 -5.16 -4.32
C SER A 22 -2.69 -4.64 -5.48
N THR A 23 -3.36 -5.56 -6.20
CA THR A 23 -4.28 -5.22 -7.29
C THR A 23 -5.53 -4.54 -6.78
N ALA A 24 -6.16 -5.07 -5.73
CA ALA A 24 -7.37 -4.50 -5.15
C ALA A 24 -7.14 -3.06 -4.64
N ILE A 25 -6.05 -2.85 -3.89
CA ILE A 25 -5.66 -1.55 -3.35
C ILE A 25 -5.30 -0.56 -4.47
N PHE A 26 -4.63 -1.02 -5.54
CA PHE A 26 -4.33 -0.18 -6.70
C PHE A 26 -5.59 0.37 -7.37
N VAL A 27 -6.65 -0.45 -7.46
CA VAL A 27 -7.96 -0.05 -7.98
C VAL A 27 -8.72 0.86 -7.01
N LEU A 28 -8.71 0.56 -5.71
CA LEU A 28 -9.41 1.35 -4.69
C LEU A 28 -8.81 2.74 -4.47
N GLY A 29 -7.51 2.88 -4.65
CA GLY A 29 -6.79 4.12 -4.36
C GLY A 29 -6.24 4.18 -2.92
N PRO A 30 -5.46 5.22 -2.60
CA PRO A 30 -4.60 5.25 -1.41
C PRO A 30 -5.37 5.24 -0.09
N LYS A 31 -6.42 6.06 0.04
CA LYS A 31 -7.18 6.20 1.29
C LYS A 31 -7.95 4.94 1.65
N ASP A 32 -8.71 4.39 0.70
CA ASP A 32 -9.51 3.19 0.92
C ASP A 32 -8.62 1.94 0.98
N GLY A 33 -7.53 1.93 0.23
CA GLY A 33 -6.49 0.91 0.31
C GLY A 33 -5.83 0.80 1.69
N LEU A 34 -5.44 1.94 2.28
CA LEU A 34 -4.86 1.98 3.63
C LEU A 34 -5.85 1.49 4.69
N ASN A 35 -7.13 1.87 4.56
CA ASN A 35 -8.19 1.39 5.44
C ASN A 35 -8.41 -0.12 5.32
N LEU A 36 -8.37 -0.67 4.10
CA LEU A 36 -8.48 -2.10 3.86
C LEU A 36 -7.29 -2.85 4.49
N ALA A 37 -6.07 -2.38 4.25
CA ALA A 37 -4.86 -2.98 4.82
C ALA A 37 -4.93 -3.04 6.36
N LYS A 38 -5.38 -1.95 7.00
CA LYS A 38 -5.60 -1.89 8.46
C LYS A 38 -6.63 -2.91 8.94
N ARG A 39 -7.73 -3.13 8.21
CA ARG A 39 -8.77 -4.11 8.58
C ARG A 39 -8.27 -5.55 8.45
N LEU A 40 -7.40 -5.81 7.49
CA LEU A 40 -6.86 -7.14 7.22
C LEU A 40 -5.57 -7.44 7.98
N GLY A 41 -4.99 -6.45 8.67
CA GLY A 41 -3.75 -6.62 9.43
C GLY A 41 -2.53 -6.88 8.56
N VAL A 42 -2.51 -6.32 7.34
CA VAL A 42 -1.38 -6.42 6.41
C VAL A 42 -0.65 -5.10 6.29
N GLY A 43 0.65 -5.17 6.02
CA GLY A 43 1.47 -3.99 5.75
C GLY A 43 1.26 -3.49 4.33
N VAL A 44 1.21 -2.17 4.12
CA VAL A 44 1.15 -1.58 2.78
C VAL A 44 1.97 -0.30 2.67
N VAL A 45 2.64 -0.14 1.54
CA VAL A 45 3.20 1.14 1.06
C VAL A 45 2.51 1.48 -0.26
N ILE A 46 1.95 2.69 -0.36
CA ILE A 46 1.26 3.19 -1.53
C ILE A 46 1.92 4.49 -1.97
N VAL A 47 2.25 4.60 -3.26
CA VAL A 47 2.65 5.86 -3.89
C VAL A 47 1.50 6.30 -4.78
N ASP A 48 0.89 7.44 -4.45
CA ASP A 48 -0.22 7.97 -5.24
C ASP A 48 0.24 8.65 -6.54
N SER A 49 -0.71 9.15 -7.34
CA SER A 49 -0.44 9.87 -8.58
C SER A 49 0.45 11.12 -8.41
N ASP A 50 0.39 11.74 -7.23
CA ASP A 50 1.05 13.01 -6.91
C ASP A 50 2.40 12.82 -6.19
N ASN A 51 2.88 11.58 -6.06
CA ASN A 51 4.07 11.16 -5.30
C ASN A 51 3.93 11.22 -3.77
N ASN A 52 2.73 11.35 -3.23
CA ASN A 52 2.54 11.19 -1.79
C ASN A 52 2.71 9.71 -1.43
N ILE A 53 3.42 9.45 -0.33
CA ILE A 53 3.68 8.11 0.18
C ILE A 53 2.79 7.86 1.40
N PHE A 54 1.98 6.80 1.33
CA PHE A 54 1.15 6.34 2.43
C PHE A 54 1.68 4.99 2.93
N ILE A 55 1.91 4.90 4.23
CA ILE A 55 2.51 3.72 4.88
C ILE A 55 1.59 3.28 6.01
N SER A 56 1.31 1.98 6.09
CA SER A 56 0.58 1.39 7.21
C SER A 56 1.37 1.52 8.51
N ASP A 57 0.66 1.59 9.64
CA ASP A 57 1.29 1.89 10.94
C ASP A 57 2.37 0.86 11.33
N ASP A 58 2.20 -0.41 10.97
CA ASP A 58 3.13 -1.52 11.22
C ASP A 58 4.43 -1.44 10.40
N LEU A 59 4.45 -0.66 9.32
CA LEU A 59 5.62 -0.49 8.45
C LEU A 59 6.36 0.84 8.67
N LYS A 60 5.77 1.82 9.36
CA LYS A 60 6.37 3.16 9.56
C LYS A 60 7.75 3.11 10.21
N ASP A 61 7.97 2.16 11.12
CA ASP A 61 9.27 2.02 11.81
C ASP A 61 10.30 1.19 11.02
N ARG A 62 9.86 0.53 9.95
CA ARG A 62 10.66 -0.44 9.16
C ARG A 62 10.96 0.05 7.76
N PHE A 63 10.28 1.08 7.29
CA PHE A 63 10.44 1.67 5.99
C PHE A 63 10.66 3.18 6.12
N LYS A 64 11.73 3.67 5.50
CA LYS A 64 11.97 5.09 5.31
C LYS A 64 12.16 5.34 3.81
N PRO A 65 11.41 6.27 3.20
CA PRO A 65 11.74 6.75 1.87
C PRO A 65 13.18 7.29 1.86
N ASP A 66 13.90 7.06 0.77
CA ASP A 66 15.22 7.64 0.58
C ASP A 66 15.08 9.18 0.47
N GLU A 67 15.86 9.93 1.23
CA GLU A 67 15.94 11.38 1.13
C GLU A 67 17.00 11.73 0.08
N GLN A 68 16.58 11.88 -1.18
CA GLN A 68 17.42 12.45 -2.24
C GLN A 68 17.42 13.97 -2.18
#